data_AF-A0A392MRE5-F1
#
_entry.id   AF-A0A392MRE5-F1
#
_cell.length_a   1.000
_cell.length_b   1.000
_cell.length_c   1.000
_cell.angle_alpha   90.00
_cell.angle_beta   90.00
_cell.angle_gamma   90.00
#
_symmetry.space_group_name_H-M   'P 1'
#
loop_
_entity.id
_entity.type
_entity.pdbx_description
1 polymer ?
#
loop_
_entity_poly.entity_id
_entity_poly.type
_entity_poly.pdbx_seq_one_letter_code
_entity_poly.pdbx_strand_id
1 'polypeptide(L)'
;SEIPAPLAYYVEEELKTLRGDGKGERKEWERVYDYDVYNDLGDPDSKPALARPVLGGSSTLPYPRRGRTGRKATKKDPKSESRSGFVYLPRDESFGHTKSSDFLVYILKSASQNIVPRLRSVVTLQFNQPEFNTFADVRSLYDGGIKVPTNFLSDIAPIPLFKELFRTDGESALKFVPPKVVQVDHSAWMTDEEFAREMIAGVNPHIIKKLSEFPPKSKLDSQLYGDNTSTITKEQLEPNLGGVSVEQSTHMWQVAHMPRQHILTCGERLTCHASIWDKPC
;
A
#
# COMPACT_ATOMS: atom_id res chain seq x y z
N SER A 1 14.78 24.98 33.46
CA SER A 1 15.62 23.83 33.13
C SER A 1 15.59 22.92 34.35
N GLU A 2 14.87 21.79 34.26
CA GLU A 2 14.56 20.91 35.41
C GLU A 2 15.55 19.76 35.57
N ILE A 3 16.58 19.67 34.71
CA ILE A 3 17.58 18.60 34.77
C ILE A 3 18.52 18.88 35.97
N PRO A 4 18.68 17.94 36.92
CA PRO A 4 19.64 18.10 38.01
C PRO A 4 21.06 18.32 37.47
N ALA A 5 21.77 19.32 38.02
CA ALA A 5 23.10 19.72 37.53
C ALA A 5 24.12 18.55 37.39
N PRO A 6 24.16 17.55 38.29
CA PRO A 6 25.06 16.39 38.12
C PRO A 6 24.74 15.50 36.90
N LEU A 7 23.52 15.55 36.38
CA LEU A 7 23.05 14.70 35.27
C LEU A 7 23.14 15.39 33.91
N ALA A 8 23.30 16.72 33.87
CA ALA A 8 23.29 17.49 32.63
C ALA A 8 24.32 16.99 31.61
N TYR A 9 25.55 16.70 32.07
CA TYR A 9 26.61 16.15 31.21
C TYR A 9 26.21 14.81 30.59
N TYR A 10 25.68 13.87 31.38
CA TYR A 10 25.30 12.55 30.90
C TYR A 10 24.14 12.60 29.89
N VAL A 11 23.19 13.52 30.10
CA VAL A 11 22.09 13.71 29.15
C VAL A 11 22.60 14.22 27.80
N GLU A 12 23.50 15.21 27.80
CA GLU A 12 24.08 15.72 26.55
C GLU A 12 24.92 14.68 25.82
N GLU A 13 25.70 13.88 26.54
CA GLU A 13 26.50 12.82 25.95
C GLU A 13 25.62 11.71 25.34
N GLU A 14 24.57 11.25 26.04
CA GLU A 14 23.64 10.26 25.48
C GLU A 14 22.95 10.79 24.20
N LEU A 15 22.55 12.07 24.17
CA LEU A 15 21.98 12.67 22.96
C LEU A 15 22.97 12.71 21.78
N LYS A 16 24.26 12.92 22.04
CA LYS A 16 25.30 12.85 20.99
C LYS A 16 25.46 11.41 20.49
N THR A 17 25.51 10.44 21.41
CA THR A 17 25.60 9.01 21.06
C THR A 17 24.41 8.56 20.23
N LEU A 18 23.19 8.97 20.57
CA LEU A 18 21.98 8.64 19.82
C LEU A 18 21.93 9.28 18.42
N ARG A 19 22.54 10.46 18.21
CA ARG A 19 22.61 11.10 16.88
C ARG A 19 23.69 10.48 15.99
N GLY A 20 24.77 10.00 16.59
CA GLY A 20 25.93 9.50 15.87
C GLY A 20 26.64 10.58 15.03
N ASP A 21 27.36 10.15 13.99
CA ASP A 21 28.26 10.99 13.18
C ASP A 21 27.80 11.15 11.71
N GLY A 22 26.64 10.58 11.36
CA GLY A 22 26.08 10.58 9.99
C GLY A 22 26.85 9.73 8.98
N LYS A 23 27.81 8.91 9.40
CA LYS A 23 28.69 8.12 8.53
C LYS A 23 28.59 6.63 8.85
N GLY A 24 29.16 5.80 7.99
CA GLY A 24 29.21 4.34 8.17
C GLY A 24 27.89 3.63 7.91
N GLU A 25 28.00 2.31 7.75
CA GLU A 25 26.87 1.39 7.64
C GLU A 25 26.40 0.99 9.03
N ARG A 26 25.08 1.06 9.26
CA ARG A 26 24.50 0.80 10.56
C ARG A 26 24.48 -0.69 10.90
N LYS A 27 24.73 -1.01 12.17
CA LYS A 27 24.80 -2.39 12.68
C LYS A 27 23.65 -2.70 13.63
N GLU A 28 23.32 -3.99 13.76
CA GLU A 28 22.14 -4.46 14.49
C GLU A 28 22.08 -3.98 15.96
N TRP A 29 23.23 -3.87 16.63
CA TRP A 29 23.33 -3.44 18.02
C TRP A 29 23.38 -1.92 18.22
N GLU A 30 23.41 -1.12 17.15
CA GLU A 30 23.48 0.33 17.25
C GLU A 30 22.13 0.96 17.61
N ARG A 31 22.19 2.10 18.31
CA ARG A 31 21.02 2.91 18.73
C ARG A 31 21.07 4.31 18.09
N VAL A 32 21.61 4.39 16.87
CA VAL A 32 21.84 5.67 16.17
C VAL A 32 20.62 6.02 15.33
N TYR A 33 20.08 7.21 15.54
CA TYR A 33 18.94 7.81 14.86
C TYR A 33 19.44 8.94 13.96
N ASP A 34 19.27 8.77 12.66
CA ASP A 34 19.65 9.76 11.66
C ASP A 34 18.73 9.65 10.42
N TYR A 35 18.78 10.64 9.54
CA TYR A 35 17.88 10.77 8.41
C TYR A 35 18.53 10.43 7.09
N ASP A 36 17.74 9.86 6.18
CA ASP A 36 18.13 9.69 4.79
C ASP A 36 16.86 9.72 3.89
N VAL A 37 17.05 9.80 2.58
CA VAL A 37 15.99 9.81 1.57
C VAL A 37 15.58 8.39 1.18
N TYR A 38 14.47 8.23 0.47
CA TYR A 38 14.05 6.93 -0.08
C TYR A 38 14.78 6.66 -1.40
N ASN A 39 16.05 6.26 -1.28
CA ASN A 39 16.90 5.83 -2.38
C ASN A 39 17.19 4.31 -2.33
N ASP A 40 16.50 3.56 -1.49
CA ASP A 40 16.74 2.14 -1.21
C ASP A 40 15.60 1.20 -1.66
N LEU A 41 14.62 1.76 -2.38
CA LEU A 41 13.46 1.04 -2.92
C LEU A 41 13.77 0.29 -4.23
N GLY A 42 14.69 0.81 -5.04
CA GLY A 42 15.07 0.22 -6.32
C GLY A 42 16.11 -0.90 -6.20
N ASP A 43 16.25 -1.69 -7.26
CA ASP A 43 17.31 -2.71 -7.41
C ASP A 43 17.94 -2.67 -8.82
N PRO A 44 18.63 -1.56 -9.17
CA PRO A 44 19.18 -1.37 -10.51
C PRO A 44 20.29 -2.38 -10.86
N ASP A 45 21.05 -2.83 -9.85
CA ASP A 45 22.13 -3.81 -10.01
C ASP A 45 21.59 -5.17 -10.49
N SER A 46 20.43 -5.59 -10.00
CA SER A 46 19.74 -6.80 -10.46
C SER A 46 19.17 -6.64 -11.87
N LYS A 47 18.26 -5.66 -12.08
CA LYS A 47 17.64 -5.42 -13.38
C LYS A 47 17.40 -3.92 -13.60
N PRO A 48 17.67 -3.38 -14.81
CA PRO A 48 17.37 -1.98 -15.11
C PRO A 48 15.91 -1.59 -14.86
N ALA A 49 14.96 -2.50 -15.12
CA ALA A 49 13.53 -2.29 -14.87
C ALA A 49 13.15 -2.15 -13.38
N LEU A 50 14.05 -2.54 -12.47
CA LEU A 50 13.87 -2.37 -11.03
C LEU A 50 14.47 -1.07 -10.50
N ALA A 51 15.07 -0.24 -11.36
CA ALA A 51 15.47 1.11 -10.99
C ALA A 51 14.24 1.93 -10.57
N ARG A 52 14.38 2.75 -9.52
CA ARG A 52 13.33 3.63 -9.01
C ARG A 52 13.92 5.02 -8.77
N PRO A 53 13.14 6.09 -8.98
CA PRO A 53 13.60 7.43 -8.64
C PRO A 53 13.76 7.59 -7.14
N VAL A 54 14.72 8.42 -6.72
CA VAL A 54 14.90 8.81 -5.32
C VAL A 54 13.75 9.71 -4.88
N LEU A 55 13.12 9.39 -3.75
CA LEU A 55 12.06 10.23 -3.16
C LEU A 55 12.59 11.01 -1.95
N GLY A 56 12.40 12.33 -1.96
CA GLY A 56 12.91 13.26 -0.96
C GLY A 56 14.21 13.96 -1.39
N GLY A 57 14.47 15.13 -0.81
CA GLY A 57 15.66 15.93 -1.12
C GLY A 57 15.60 16.72 -2.44
N SER A 58 14.50 16.62 -3.19
CA SER A 58 14.22 17.38 -4.40
C SER A 58 12.85 18.05 -4.31
N SER A 59 12.68 19.18 -5.01
CA SER A 59 11.38 19.83 -5.22
C SER A 59 10.46 19.04 -6.16
N THR A 60 11.03 18.20 -7.04
CA THR A 60 10.27 17.41 -8.02
C THR A 60 9.59 16.20 -7.40
N LEU A 61 10.23 15.53 -6.44
CA LEU A 61 9.71 14.38 -5.70
C LEU A 61 9.90 14.61 -4.20
N PRO A 62 9.17 15.56 -3.60
CA PRO A 62 9.25 15.81 -2.17
C PRO A 62 8.69 14.60 -1.43
N TYR A 63 9.40 14.19 -0.37
CA TYR A 63 8.99 13.06 0.45
C TYR A 63 9.57 13.19 1.87
N PRO A 64 8.87 12.70 2.91
CA PRO A 64 9.43 12.56 4.24
C PRO A 64 10.76 11.81 4.23
N ARG A 65 11.63 12.12 5.20
CA ARG A 65 12.86 11.35 5.42
C ARG A 65 12.53 10.04 6.12
N ARG A 66 13.41 9.05 5.94
CA ARG A 66 13.40 7.77 6.65
C ARG A 66 14.61 7.64 7.56
N GLY A 67 14.65 6.59 8.38
CA GLY A 67 15.82 6.25 9.19
C GLY A 67 17.01 5.83 8.32
N ARG A 68 18.17 6.47 8.53
CA ARG A 68 19.40 6.19 7.79
C ARG A 68 19.92 4.78 8.09
N THR A 69 20.25 4.03 7.05
CA THR A 69 20.84 2.67 7.12
C THR A 69 22.32 2.66 6.73
N GLY A 70 22.72 3.55 5.82
CA GLY A 70 24.13 3.77 5.46
C GLY A 70 24.81 2.61 4.73
N ARG A 71 24.05 1.71 4.07
CA ARG A 71 24.62 0.69 3.21
C ARG A 71 25.31 1.35 2.02
N LYS A 72 26.18 0.59 1.36
CA LYS A 72 26.93 1.08 0.20
C LYS A 72 25.97 1.44 -0.94
N ALA A 73 26.36 2.38 -1.80
CA ALA A 73 25.64 2.66 -3.03
C ALA A 73 25.66 1.46 -3.99
N THR A 74 24.67 1.38 -4.88
CA THR A 74 24.65 0.37 -5.95
C THR A 74 25.77 0.61 -6.96
N LYS A 75 26.18 -0.43 -7.69
CA LYS A 75 27.25 -0.33 -8.70
C LYS A 75 26.81 0.46 -9.93
N LYS A 76 25.56 0.27 -10.36
CA LYS A 76 25.01 0.91 -11.57
C LYS A 76 24.44 2.31 -11.32
N ASP A 77 24.00 2.61 -10.10
CA ASP A 77 23.50 3.94 -9.72
C ASP A 77 24.05 4.39 -8.35
N PRO A 78 25.05 5.29 -8.34
CA PRO A 78 25.62 5.82 -7.10
C PRO A 78 24.63 6.57 -6.19
N LYS A 79 23.47 7.01 -6.72
CA LYS A 79 22.45 7.70 -5.93
C LYS A 79 21.52 6.73 -5.19
N SER A 80 21.47 5.46 -5.64
CA SER A 80 20.67 4.42 -5.04
C SER A 80 21.48 3.63 -4.01
N GLU A 81 20.88 3.33 -2.86
CA GLU A 81 21.47 2.49 -1.83
C GLU A 81 21.29 1.00 -2.19
N SER A 82 22.29 0.18 -1.91
CA SER A 82 22.25 -1.25 -2.19
C SER A 82 21.22 -2.01 -1.33
N ARG A 83 20.62 -3.04 -1.94
CA ARG A 83 19.68 -3.92 -1.27
C ARG A 83 20.40 -4.87 -0.31
N SER A 84 19.77 -5.15 0.82
CA SER A 84 20.22 -6.16 1.79
C SER A 84 19.02 -6.95 2.29
N GLY A 85 19.26 -8.20 2.71
CA GLY A 85 18.25 -9.01 3.40
C GLY A 85 17.88 -8.48 4.78
N PHE A 86 18.66 -7.53 5.31
CA PHE A 86 18.44 -6.85 6.58
C PHE A 86 18.30 -5.34 6.36
N VAL A 87 17.29 -4.74 6.96
CA VAL A 87 17.09 -3.28 6.98
C VAL A 87 17.27 -2.85 8.43
N TYR A 88 18.28 -2.01 8.67
CA TYR A 88 18.60 -1.54 10.02
C TYR A 88 17.45 -0.69 10.59
N LEU A 89 17.18 -0.92 11.87
CA LEU A 89 16.41 -0.06 12.77
C LEU A 89 17.26 0.08 14.05
N PRO A 90 17.24 1.23 14.73
CA PRO A 90 17.88 1.37 16.04
C PRO A 90 17.43 0.23 16.97
N ARG A 91 18.37 -0.33 17.73
CA ARG A 91 18.17 -1.62 18.42
C ARG A 91 16.91 -1.65 19.31
N ASP A 92 16.57 -0.53 19.93
CA ASP A 92 15.42 -0.40 20.82
C ASP A 92 14.08 -0.29 20.05
N GLU A 93 14.11 0.13 18.79
CA GLU A 93 12.95 0.12 17.87
C GLU A 93 12.71 -1.27 17.26
N SER A 94 13.74 -2.13 17.30
CA SER A 94 13.61 -3.51 16.84
C SER A 94 12.86 -4.35 17.87
N PHE A 95 11.68 -4.83 17.48
CA PHE A 95 10.83 -5.66 18.33
C PHE A 95 11.57 -6.90 18.85
N GLY A 96 11.37 -7.21 20.14
CA GLY A 96 11.84 -8.46 20.73
C GLY A 96 11.14 -9.69 20.16
N HIS A 97 11.79 -10.86 20.28
CA HIS A 97 11.38 -12.14 19.68
C HIS A 97 9.94 -12.58 20.02
N THR A 98 9.43 -12.21 21.20
CA THR A 98 8.07 -12.55 21.66
C THR A 98 6.97 -11.71 21.00
N LYS A 99 7.32 -10.55 20.41
CA LYS A 99 6.39 -9.68 19.67
C LYS A 99 6.56 -9.79 18.15
N SER A 100 7.70 -10.34 17.69
CA SER A 100 8.00 -10.46 16.25
C SER A 100 7.24 -11.58 15.55
N SER A 101 6.74 -12.59 16.27
CA SER A 101 5.80 -13.59 15.72
C SER A 101 4.50 -12.95 15.26
N ASP A 102 4.11 -11.83 15.88
CA ASP A 102 2.85 -11.13 15.63
C ASP A 102 2.99 -10.08 14.50
N PHE A 103 4.16 -9.98 13.85
CA PHE A 103 4.49 -8.80 13.05
C PHE A 103 4.41 -8.96 11.53
N LEU A 104 3.66 -8.04 10.94
CA LEU A 104 3.42 -7.86 9.51
C LEU A 104 4.70 -7.74 8.66
N VAL A 105 5.87 -7.33 9.17
CA VAL A 105 7.06 -7.16 8.31
C VAL A 105 7.76 -8.47 7.97
N TYR A 106 7.93 -9.40 8.91
CA TYR A 106 8.43 -10.75 8.58
C TYR A 106 7.43 -11.48 7.70
N ILE A 107 6.15 -11.29 8.00
CA ILE A 107 5.00 -11.69 7.19
C ILE A 107 5.10 -11.18 5.75
N LEU A 108 5.25 -9.87 5.52
CA LEU A 108 5.31 -9.25 4.19
C LEU A 108 6.58 -9.63 3.43
N LYS A 109 7.72 -9.70 4.14
CA LYS A 109 8.99 -10.17 3.56
C LYS A 109 8.87 -11.61 3.09
N SER A 110 8.38 -12.51 3.95
CA SER A 110 8.17 -13.91 3.59
C SER A 110 7.12 -14.08 2.49
N ALA A 111 6.04 -13.28 2.52
CA ALA A 111 5.01 -13.28 1.49
C ALA A 111 5.60 -12.97 0.11
N SER A 112 6.34 -11.87 0.01
CA SER A 112 6.92 -11.40 -1.26
C SER A 112 7.99 -12.35 -1.81
N GLN A 113 8.85 -12.91 -0.96
CA GLN A 113 9.98 -13.74 -1.39
C GLN A 113 9.61 -15.21 -1.63
N ASN A 114 8.71 -15.78 -0.81
CA ASN A 114 8.49 -17.22 -0.77
C ASN A 114 7.06 -17.62 -1.18
N ILE A 115 6.04 -16.84 -0.80
CA ILE A 115 4.64 -17.23 -1.04
C ILE A 115 4.18 -16.83 -2.45
N VAL A 116 4.35 -15.55 -2.83
CA VAL A 116 3.84 -15.03 -4.11
C VAL A 116 4.41 -15.77 -5.34
N PRO A 117 5.73 -16.03 -5.45
CA PRO A 117 6.27 -16.76 -6.59
C PRO A 117 5.72 -18.20 -6.68
N ARG A 118 5.54 -18.86 -5.53
CA ARG A 118 5.06 -20.24 -5.49
C ARG A 118 3.56 -20.31 -5.80
N LEU A 119 2.74 -19.42 -5.23
CA LEU A 119 1.33 -19.28 -5.63
C LEU A 119 1.19 -19.03 -7.12
N ARG A 120 2.02 -18.14 -7.68
CA ARG A 120 2.03 -17.88 -9.13
C ARG A 120 2.33 -19.15 -9.92
N SER A 121 3.35 -19.93 -9.53
CA SER A 121 3.65 -21.20 -10.22
C SER A 121 2.51 -22.20 -10.15
N VAL A 122 1.84 -22.34 -9.00
CA VAL A 122 0.71 -23.25 -8.82
C VAL A 122 -0.47 -22.80 -9.67
N VAL A 123 -0.81 -21.50 -9.64
CA VAL A 123 -1.88 -20.94 -10.45
C VAL A 123 -1.61 -21.14 -11.95
N THR A 124 -0.40 -20.82 -12.43
CA THR A 124 -0.03 -20.99 -13.84
C THR A 124 0.02 -22.45 -14.28
N LEU A 125 0.38 -23.39 -13.41
CA LEU A 125 0.47 -24.81 -13.75
C LEU A 125 -0.86 -25.56 -13.63
N GLN A 126 -1.75 -25.18 -12.70
CA GLN A 126 -3.01 -25.87 -12.45
C GLN A 126 -4.21 -25.23 -13.15
N PHE A 127 -4.21 -23.91 -13.35
CA PHE A 127 -5.36 -23.18 -13.89
C PHE A 127 -5.00 -22.65 -15.28
N ASN A 128 -5.48 -23.33 -16.33
CA ASN A 128 -5.37 -22.89 -17.72
C ASN A 128 -6.09 -21.54 -17.98
N GLN A 129 -6.96 -21.10 -17.06
CA GLN A 129 -7.63 -19.81 -17.05
C GLN A 129 -7.32 -19.13 -15.70
N PRO A 130 -6.39 -18.17 -15.64
CA PRO A 130 -5.94 -17.56 -14.39
C PRO A 130 -6.91 -16.49 -13.85
N GLU A 131 -8.06 -16.29 -14.49
CA GLU A 131 -9.03 -15.23 -14.18
C GLU A 131 -10.28 -15.81 -13.51
N PHE A 132 -10.90 -15.00 -12.65
CA PHE A 132 -12.22 -15.30 -12.10
C PHE A 132 -13.29 -14.94 -13.12
N ASN A 133 -14.19 -15.88 -13.43
CA ASN A 133 -15.26 -15.67 -14.40
C ASN A 133 -16.57 -15.27 -13.73
N THR A 134 -16.72 -15.59 -12.44
CA THR A 134 -17.93 -15.29 -11.67
C THR A 134 -17.59 -14.80 -10.25
N PHE A 135 -18.53 -14.08 -9.62
CA PHE A 135 -18.41 -13.78 -8.20
C PHE A 135 -18.40 -15.03 -7.33
N ALA A 136 -19.02 -16.13 -7.76
CA ALA A 136 -18.97 -17.40 -7.04
C ALA A 136 -17.54 -17.96 -6.99
N ASP A 137 -16.74 -17.77 -8.04
CA ASP A 137 -15.33 -18.18 -8.06
C ASP A 137 -14.53 -17.41 -7.00
N VAL A 138 -14.79 -16.10 -6.84
CA VAL A 138 -14.18 -15.28 -5.79
C VAL A 138 -14.65 -15.72 -4.40
N ARG A 139 -15.95 -16.01 -4.22
CA ARG A 139 -16.48 -16.52 -2.95
C ARG A 139 -15.91 -17.87 -2.57
N SER A 140 -15.64 -18.72 -3.56
CA SER A 140 -15.06 -20.05 -3.34
C SER A 140 -13.74 -19.99 -2.56
N LEU A 141 -12.99 -18.88 -2.63
CA LEU A 141 -11.73 -18.67 -1.90
C LEU A 141 -11.89 -18.82 -0.38
N TYR A 142 -13.04 -18.45 0.18
CA TYR A 142 -13.32 -18.52 1.62
C TYR A 142 -14.48 -19.44 1.98
N ASP A 143 -15.25 -19.96 1.01
CA ASP A 143 -16.29 -20.97 1.24
C ASP A 143 -15.75 -22.41 1.04
N GLY A 144 -15.16 -22.67 -0.13
CA GLY A 144 -14.66 -24.00 -0.55
C GLY A 144 -13.13 -24.16 -0.49
N GLY A 145 -12.40 -23.04 -0.46
CA GLY A 145 -10.94 -23.00 -0.55
C GLY A 145 -10.38 -23.32 -1.94
N ILE A 146 -9.11 -23.00 -2.14
CA ILE A 146 -8.36 -23.36 -3.35
C ILE A 146 -7.72 -24.73 -3.12
N LYS A 147 -8.06 -25.72 -3.95
CA LYS A 147 -7.37 -27.01 -3.93
C LYS A 147 -5.96 -26.84 -4.47
N VAL A 148 -4.97 -27.16 -3.65
CA VAL A 148 -3.56 -27.04 -4.00
C VAL A 148 -2.85 -28.38 -3.81
N PRO A 149 -1.74 -28.63 -4.53
CA PRO A 149 -0.97 -29.86 -4.36
C PRO A 149 -0.45 -30.00 -2.92
N THR A 150 -0.44 -31.22 -2.38
CA THR A 150 0.01 -31.47 -0.99
C THR A 150 1.46 -31.06 -0.75
N ASN A 151 2.34 -31.21 -1.75
CA ASN A 151 3.72 -30.73 -1.71
C ASN A 151 3.83 -29.21 -1.61
N PHE A 152 2.85 -28.46 -2.14
CA PHE A 152 2.82 -27.01 -1.99
C PHE A 152 2.43 -26.60 -0.56
N LEU A 153 1.52 -27.33 0.09
CA LEU A 153 1.13 -27.06 1.48
C LEU A 153 2.25 -27.32 2.48
N SER A 154 2.99 -28.43 2.32
CA SER A 154 4.14 -28.73 3.18
C SER A 154 5.22 -27.65 3.10
N ASP A 155 5.34 -27.03 1.94
CA ASP A 155 6.34 -26.01 1.64
C ASP A 155 6.06 -24.64 2.28
N ILE A 156 4.78 -24.33 2.49
CA ILE A 156 4.32 -23.01 2.99
C ILE A 156 3.78 -23.06 4.42
N ALA A 157 3.42 -24.23 4.93
CA ALA A 157 3.01 -24.43 6.32
C ALA A 157 4.02 -23.93 7.39
N PRO A 158 5.35 -23.96 7.15
CA PRO A 158 6.31 -23.39 8.09
C PRO A 158 6.30 -21.85 8.15
N ILE A 159 5.64 -21.18 7.22
CA ILE A 159 5.62 -19.71 7.14
C ILE A 159 4.57 -19.16 8.12
N PRO A 160 4.94 -18.31 9.10
CA PRO A 160 4.00 -17.81 10.12
C PRO A 160 2.74 -17.16 9.54
N LEU A 161 2.90 -16.31 8.51
CA LEU A 161 1.79 -15.67 7.81
C LEU A 161 0.72 -16.66 7.31
N PHE A 162 1.18 -17.80 6.84
CA PHE A 162 0.31 -18.76 6.19
C PHE A 162 -0.70 -19.35 7.18
N LYS A 163 -0.29 -19.59 8.43
CA LYS A 163 -1.16 -20.07 9.50
C LYS A 163 -2.23 -19.04 9.90
N GLU A 164 -1.93 -17.75 9.75
CA GLU A 164 -2.87 -16.67 10.07
C GLU A 164 -3.88 -16.42 8.95
N LEU A 165 -3.43 -16.45 7.69
CA LEU A 165 -4.28 -16.14 6.53
C LEU A 165 -5.18 -17.31 6.11
N PHE A 166 -4.72 -18.54 6.28
CA PHE A 166 -5.38 -19.72 5.75
C PHE A 166 -5.78 -20.69 6.85
N ARG A 167 -7.02 -21.16 6.78
CA ARG A 167 -7.45 -22.36 7.50
C ARG A 167 -7.12 -23.58 6.65
N THR A 168 -6.45 -24.56 7.26
CA THR A 168 -6.23 -25.89 6.68
C THR A 168 -7.21 -26.86 7.36
N ASP A 169 -8.14 -27.42 6.61
CA ASP A 169 -9.12 -28.40 7.06
C ASP A 169 -8.57 -29.84 7.07
N GLY A 170 -7.28 -30.02 6.73
CA GLY A 170 -6.63 -31.33 6.65
C GLY A 170 -6.74 -31.99 5.28
N GLU A 171 -7.56 -31.45 4.37
CA GLU A 171 -7.83 -32.00 3.03
C GLU A 171 -7.35 -31.05 1.93
N SER A 172 -6.04 -30.83 1.84
CA SER A 172 -5.37 -30.15 0.71
C SER A 172 -5.97 -28.82 0.19
N ALA A 173 -6.81 -28.14 0.97
CA ALA A 173 -7.52 -26.94 0.56
C ALA A 173 -7.03 -25.71 1.32
N LEU A 174 -6.82 -24.63 0.57
CA LEU A 174 -6.46 -23.32 1.11
C LEU A 174 -7.67 -22.42 1.25
N LYS A 175 -8.14 -22.24 2.48
CA LYS A 175 -9.35 -21.47 2.76
C LYS A 175 -9.02 -20.16 3.46
N PHE A 176 -9.37 -19.04 2.84
CA PHE A 176 -9.27 -17.72 3.47
C PHE A 176 -10.32 -17.55 4.58
N VAL A 177 -10.03 -16.68 5.54
CA VAL A 177 -11.03 -16.23 6.51
C VAL A 177 -12.09 -15.39 5.78
N PRO A 178 -13.40 -15.67 5.98
CA PRO A 178 -14.47 -14.86 5.38
C PRO A 178 -14.36 -13.37 5.75
N PRO A 179 -14.28 -12.45 4.77
CA PRO A 179 -14.22 -11.02 5.04
C PRO A 179 -15.44 -10.53 5.82
N LYS A 180 -15.25 -9.61 6.77
CA LYS A 180 -16.33 -9.11 7.63
C LYS A 180 -17.53 -8.55 6.86
N VAL A 181 -17.28 -7.89 5.74
CA VAL A 181 -18.31 -7.26 4.89
C VAL A 181 -19.30 -8.27 4.30
N VAL A 182 -18.92 -9.54 4.15
CA VAL A 182 -19.78 -10.60 3.59
C VAL A 182 -20.25 -11.64 4.61
N GLN A 183 -19.98 -11.44 5.91
CA GLN A 183 -20.32 -12.43 6.94
C GLN A 183 -21.81 -12.55 7.22
N VAL A 184 -22.57 -11.47 7.02
CA VAL A 184 -24.02 -11.43 7.26
C VAL A 184 -24.78 -11.50 5.93
N ASP A 185 -24.33 -10.73 4.94
CA ASP A 185 -24.94 -10.66 3.61
C ASP A 185 -23.85 -10.70 2.53
N HIS A 186 -23.87 -11.73 1.69
CA HIS A 186 -22.88 -11.93 0.63
C HIS A 186 -23.00 -10.96 -0.56
N SER A 187 -24.08 -10.19 -0.63
CA SER A 187 -24.41 -9.28 -1.73
C SER A 187 -24.48 -7.81 -1.32
N ALA A 188 -24.52 -7.48 -0.03
CA ALA A 188 -24.67 -6.11 0.46
C ALA A 188 -23.61 -5.13 -0.09
N TRP A 189 -22.37 -5.59 -0.30
CA TRP A 189 -21.29 -4.77 -0.87
C TRP A 189 -21.57 -4.23 -2.28
N MET A 190 -22.56 -4.78 -2.99
CA MET A 190 -22.98 -4.31 -4.32
C MET A 190 -24.04 -3.21 -4.27
N THR A 191 -24.56 -2.87 -3.09
CA THR A 191 -25.61 -1.86 -2.92
C THR A 191 -25.01 -0.45 -2.93
N ASP A 192 -25.77 0.52 -3.45
CA ASP A 192 -25.36 1.93 -3.43
C ASP A 192 -25.26 2.45 -1.99
N GLU A 193 -26.11 1.95 -1.08
CA GLU A 193 -26.08 2.26 0.34
C GLU A 193 -24.76 1.87 0.98
N GLU A 194 -24.29 0.63 0.77
CA GLU A 194 -23.02 0.17 1.32
C GLU A 194 -21.83 0.88 0.67
N PHE A 195 -21.88 1.10 -0.65
CA PHE A 195 -20.86 1.86 -1.37
C PHE A 195 -20.69 3.28 -0.80
N ALA A 196 -21.80 4.00 -0.56
CA ALA A 196 -21.77 5.33 0.05
C ALA A 196 -21.36 5.28 1.53
N ARG A 197 -21.84 4.28 2.29
CA ARG A 197 -21.52 4.10 3.72
C ARG A 197 -20.03 3.85 3.93
N GLU A 198 -19.38 3.08 3.07
CA GLU A 198 -17.94 2.83 3.14
C GLU A 198 -17.10 4.10 2.98
N MET A 199 -17.62 5.14 2.32
CA MET A 199 -16.91 6.42 2.19
C MET A 199 -16.81 7.20 3.52
N ILE A 200 -17.66 6.90 4.51
CA ILE A 200 -17.69 7.55 5.82
C ILE A 200 -17.36 6.61 6.99
N ALA A 201 -17.51 5.29 6.78
CA ALA A 201 -17.33 4.29 7.83
C ALA A 201 -16.66 2.99 7.33
N GLY A 202 -16.03 3.03 6.15
CA GLY A 202 -15.27 1.92 5.58
C GLY A 202 -13.77 2.02 5.88
N VAL A 203 -12.95 1.44 5.01
CA VAL A 203 -11.48 1.36 5.20
C VAL A 203 -10.80 2.72 5.09
N ASN A 204 -11.35 3.66 4.31
CA ASN A 204 -10.74 4.97 4.08
C ASN A 204 -11.76 6.12 4.15
N PRO A 205 -12.23 6.48 5.37
CA PRO A 205 -13.32 7.44 5.55
C PRO A 205 -12.90 8.91 5.46
N HIS A 206 -11.65 9.21 5.09
CA HIS A 206 -11.06 10.55 5.24
C HIS A 206 -11.00 11.36 3.93
N ILE A 207 -11.40 10.76 2.80
CA ILE A 207 -11.27 11.39 1.47
C ILE A 207 -12.51 12.18 1.07
N ILE A 208 -13.68 11.78 1.54
CA ILE A 208 -14.95 12.41 1.18
C ILE A 208 -14.92 13.90 1.52
N LYS A 209 -15.34 14.73 0.57
CA LYS A 209 -15.42 16.18 0.74
C LYS A 209 -16.81 16.65 0.42
N LYS A 210 -17.24 17.71 1.10
CA LYS A 210 -18.40 18.46 0.65
C LYS A 210 -18.15 19.01 -0.76
N LEU A 211 -19.18 18.94 -1.60
CA LEU A 211 -19.24 19.72 -2.82
C LEU A 211 -19.75 21.14 -2.53
N SER A 212 -18.95 22.17 -2.87
CA SER A 212 -19.29 23.57 -2.62
C SER A 212 -19.86 24.30 -3.84
N GLU A 213 -19.54 23.84 -5.05
CA GLU A 213 -20.00 24.41 -6.31
C GLU A 213 -20.34 23.29 -7.29
N PHE A 214 -21.32 23.53 -8.15
CA PHE A 214 -21.74 22.59 -9.18
C PHE A 214 -21.78 23.29 -10.56
N PRO A 215 -21.24 22.67 -11.63
CA PRO A 215 -20.56 21.38 -11.65
C PRO A 215 -19.17 21.44 -10.97
N PRO A 216 -18.61 20.30 -10.51
CA PRO A 216 -17.27 20.28 -9.92
C PRO A 216 -16.20 20.75 -10.93
N LYS A 217 -15.34 21.68 -10.51
CA LYS A 217 -14.28 22.22 -11.37
C LYS A 217 -12.95 21.50 -11.15
N SER A 218 -12.22 21.29 -12.24
CA SER A 218 -10.84 20.81 -12.22
C SER A 218 -9.86 21.98 -12.02
N LYS A 219 -8.77 21.71 -11.31
CA LYS A 219 -7.62 22.65 -11.19
C LYS A 219 -6.43 22.26 -12.08
N LEU A 220 -6.59 21.19 -12.87
CA LEU A 220 -5.54 20.72 -13.77
C LEU A 220 -5.44 21.62 -15.01
N ASP A 221 -4.26 21.66 -15.60
CA ASP A 221 -4.00 22.41 -16.83
C ASP A 221 -4.73 21.77 -18.03
N SER A 222 -5.71 22.49 -18.58
CA SER A 222 -6.48 22.02 -19.73
C SER A 222 -5.66 21.97 -21.03
N GLN A 223 -4.52 22.66 -21.11
CA GLN A 223 -3.61 22.52 -22.26
C GLN A 223 -2.89 21.18 -22.25
N LEU A 224 -2.57 20.67 -21.06
CA LEU A 224 -1.86 19.39 -20.89
C LEU A 224 -2.82 18.19 -20.90
N TYR A 225 -3.99 18.33 -20.28
CA TYR A 225 -4.92 17.21 -20.06
C TYR A 225 -6.21 17.30 -20.90
N GLY A 226 -6.33 18.29 -21.78
CA GLY A 226 -7.53 18.54 -22.58
C GLY A 226 -8.68 19.18 -21.79
N ASP A 227 -9.88 19.18 -22.38
CA ASP A 227 -11.07 19.70 -21.71
C ASP A 227 -11.39 18.87 -20.47
N ASN A 228 -11.29 19.52 -19.32
CA ASN A 228 -11.50 18.92 -18.00
C ASN A 228 -12.77 19.46 -17.32
N THR A 229 -13.69 20.04 -18.11
CA THR A 229 -15.03 20.42 -17.66
C THR A 229 -15.83 19.18 -17.32
N SER A 230 -16.48 19.17 -16.15
CA SER A 230 -17.32 18.04 -15.75
C SER A 230 -18.54 17.95 -16.67
N THR A 231 -18.82 16.74 -17.15
CA THR A 231 -19.97 16.43 -18.01
C THR A 231 -21.24 16.08 -17.23
N ILE A 232 -21.19 16.05 -15.90
CA ILE A 232 -22.34 15.74 -15.05
C ILE A 232 -23.26 16.96 -15.03
N THR A 233 -24.52 16.76 -15.40
CA THR A 233 -25.51 17.83 -15.47
C THR A 233 -26.48 17.78 -14.28
N LYS A 234 -27.20 18.88 -14.02
CA LYS A 234 -28.11 18.95 -12.88
C LYS A 234 -29.32 18.04 -13.08
N GLU A 235 -29.80 17.99 -14.31
CA GLU A 235 -30.96 17.22 -14.74
C GLU A 235 -30.76 15.70 -14.53
N GLN A 236 -29.51 15.24 -14.52
CA GLN A 236 -29.16 13.84 -14.22
C GLN A 236 -29.25 13.51 -12.72
N LEU A 237 -29.09 14.51 -11.84
CA LEU A 237 -29.01 14.32 -10.39
C LEU A 237 -30.34 14.59 -9.69
N GLU A 238 -31.05 15.64 -10.10
CA GLU A 238 -32.30 16.08 -9.46
C GLU A 238 -33.35 14.98 -9.22
N PRO A 239 -33.56 14.00 -10.11
CA PRO A 239 -34.50 12.91 -9.85
C PRO A 239 -34.17 12.07 -8.61
N ASN A 240 -32.89 12.01 -8.21
CA ASN A 240 -32.39 11.18 -7.12
C ASN A 240 -32.07 11.97 -5.85
N LEU A 241 -32.35 13.28 -5.81
CA LEU A 241 -32.08 14.16 -4.66
C LEU A 241 -33.26 14.30 -3.69
N GLY A 242 -34.24 13.39 -3.74
CA GLY A 242 -35.35 13.37 -2.78
C GLY A 242 -36.25 14.63 -2.83
N GLY A 243 -36.36 15.25 -4.01
CA GLY A 243 -37.19 16.45 -4.23
C GLY A 243 -36.49 17.78 -3.96
N VAL A 244 -35.18 17.78 -3.73
CA VAL A 244 -34.36 18.99 -3.51
C VAL A 244 -33.56 19.31 -4.79
N SER A 245 -33.46 20.59 -5.16
CA SER A 245 -32.62 21.02 -6.29
C SER A 245 -31.13 20.86 -5.99
N VAL A 246 -30.28 20.83 -7.02
CA VAL A 246 -28.82 20.71 -6.84
C VAL A 246 -28.25 21.91 -6.08
N GLU A 247 -28.76 23.11 -6.33
CA GLU A 247 -28.37 24.34 -5.64
C GLU A 247 -28.71 24.28 -4.16
N GLN A 248 -29.95 23.89 -3.84
CA GLN A 248 -30.39 23.73 -2.45
C GLN A 248 -29.57 22.65 -1.74
N SER A 249 -29.33 21.50 -2.39
CA SER A 249 -28.55 20.40 -1.81
C SER A 249 -27.09 20.79 -1.55
N THR A 250 -26.50 21.62 -2.41
CA THR A 250 -25.14 22.17 -2.23
C THR A 250 -25.09 23.17 -1.06
N HIS A 251 -26.12 24.01 -0.92
CA HIS A 251 -26.25 24.97 0.18
C HIS A 251 -26.55 24.29 1.52
N MET A 252 -27.35 23.22 1.51
CA MET A 252 -27.74 22.43 2.69
C MET A 252 -26.71 21.37 3.09
N TRP A 253 -25.55 21.33 2.42
CA TRP A 253 -24.46 20.39 2.73
C TRP A 253 -24.87 18.91 2.53
N GLN A 254 -25.82 18.65 1.63
CA GLN A 254 -26.38 17.32 1.34
C GLN A 254 -25.66 16.61 0.18
N VAL A 255 -24.79 17.31 -0.56
CA VAL A 255 -23.97 16.72 -1.63
C VAL A 255 -22.51 16.65 -1.23
N ALA A 256 -21.95 15.45 -1.32
CA ALA A 256 -20.54 15.18 -1.11
C ALA A 256 -19.95 14.46 -2.32
N HIS A 257 -18.64 14.55 -2.49
CA HIS A 257 -17.93 13.88 -3.56
C HIS A 257 -16.58 13.32 -3.07
N MET A 258 -16.09 12.29 -3.74
CA MET A 258 -14.72 11.79 -3.59
C MET A 258 -13.86 12.26 -4.77
N PRO A 259 -13.07 13.34 -4.61
CA PRO A 259 -12.24 13.83 -5.71
C PRO A 259 -11.08 12.87 -6.00
N ARG A 260 -11.11 12.25 -7.18
CA ARG A 260 -10.03 11.40 -7.70
C ARG A 260 -9.28 12.00 -8.91
N GLN A 261 -9.45 13.30 -9.18
CA GLN A 261 -8.75 13.99 -10.28
C GLN A 261 -7.22 13.90 -10.18
N HIS A 262 -6.66 13.69 -8.98
CA HIS A 262 -5.22 13.45 -8.78
C HIS A 262 -4.71 12.19 -9.50
N ILE A 263 -5.58 11.25 -9.88
CA ILE A 263 -5.20 10.07 -10.66
C ILE A 263 -4.90 10.44 -12.12
N LEU A 264 -5.52 11.51 -12.66
CA LEU A 264 -5.35 11.93 -14.05
C LEU A 264 -3.88 12.26 -14.39
N THR A 265 -3.12 12.81 -13.42
CA THR A 265 -1.69 13.11 -13.61
C THR A 265 -0.83 11.86 -13.79
N CYS A 266 -1.34 10.68 -13.43
CA CYS A 266 -0.69 9.39 -13.61
C CYS A 266 -1.39 8.48 -14.61
N GLY A 267 -2.56 8.88 -15.13
CA GLY A 267 -3.45 8.05 -15.95
C GLY A 267 -2.75 7.49 -17.17
N GLU A 268 -2.15 8.35 -18.00
CA GLU A 268 -1.44 7.96 -19.22
C GLU A 268 -0.32 6.94 -18.95
N ARG A 269 0.43 7.14 -17.86
CA ARG A 269 1.56 6.28 -17.51
C ARG A 269 1.10 4.93 -16.96
N LEU A 270 -0.05 4.90 -16.26
CA LEU A 270 -0.68 3.66 -15.79
C LEU A 270 -1.28 2.86 -16.95
N THR A 271 -1.92 3.53 -17.91
CA THR A 271 -2.45 2.86 -19.12
C THR A 271 -1.32 2.29 -19.98
N CYS A 272 -0.21 3.01 -20.16
CA CYS A 272 0.95 2.50 -20.90
C CYS A 272 1.58 1.26 -20.24
N HIS A 273 1.55 1.15 -18.91
CA HIS A 273 2.03 -0.05 -18.22
C HIS A 273 1.06 -1.23 -18.32
N ALA A 274 -0.25 -0.97 -18.44
CA ALA A 274 -1.26 -2.00 -18.69
C ALA A 274 -1.21 -2.51 -20.15
N SER A 275 -0.87 -1.65 -21.12
CA SER A 275 -0.76 -1.99 -22.54
C SER A 275 0.57 -2.60 -22.98
N ILE A 276 1.51 -2.87 -22.05
CA ILE A 276 2.72 -3.68 -22.31
C ILE A 276 2.36 -5.10 -22.83
N TRP A 277 1.10 -5.51 -22.70
CA TRP A 277 0.59 -6.76 -23.23
C TRP A 277 0.10 -6.70 -24.69
N ASP A 278 0.01 -5.52 -25.35
CA ASP A 278 -0.58 -5.49 -26.70
C ASP A 278 -0.05 -4.48 -27.75
N LYS A 279 0.94 -3.63 -27.46
CA LYS A 279 1.85 -2.98 -28.47
C LYS A 279 2.75 -1.93 -27.80
N PRO A 280 3.94 -1.66 -28.35
CA PRO A 280 4.81 -0.59 -27.86
C PRO A 280 4.24 0.79 -28.22
N CYS A 281 4.33 1.73 -27.28
CA CYS A 281 4.33 3.17 -27.57
C CYS A 281 5.66 3.59 -28.19
#